data_AF-A0A2H6IP07-F1
#
_entry.id   AF-A0A2H6IP07-F1
#
_cell.length_a   1.000
_cell.length_b   1.000
_cell.length_c   1.000
_cell.angle_alpha   90.00
_cell.angle_beta   90.00
_cell.angle_gamma   90.00
#
_symmetry.space_group_name_H-M   'P 1'
#
loop_
_entity.id
_entity.type
_entity.pdbx_description
1 polymer ?
#
loop_
_entity_poly.entity_id
_entity_poly.type
_entity_poly.pdbx_seq_one_letter_code
_entity_poly.pdbx_strand_id
1 'polypeptide(L)'
;MLNNPIFFITSGRFIKQKCVSSQYEPKRIPSRTWRECIKKIWEVDPLECPNCGGEMRIISFITEASVIRQILEHLNLWEEKLSRDPPEWELSYEDSGIVQEPFDDGWEYSTTFYSI
;
A
#
# COMPACT_ATOMS: atom_id res chain seq x y z
N MET A 1 33.72 -30.80 5.32
CA MET A 1 33.38 -32.23 5.21
C MET A 1 31.88 -32.33 5.09
N LEU A 2 31.46 -33.04 4.04
CA LEU A 2 30.11 -33.11 3.49
C LEU A 2 29.08 -33.52 4.53
N ASN A 3 27.93 -32.85 4.54
CA ASN A 3 26.64 -33.48 4.87
C ASN A 3 25.53 -32.69 4.17
N ASN A 4 25.47 -32.87 2.85
CA ASN A 4 24.25 -32.69 2.07
C ASN A 4 23.28 -33.82 2.45
N PRO A 5 22.03 -33.53 2.85
CA PRO A 5 20.95 -34.46 2.64
C PRO A 5 20.18 -34.05 1.39
N ILE A 6 20.39 -34.83 0.36
CA ILE A 6 19.63 -34.84 -0.88
C ILE A 6 18.36 -35.72 -0.69
N PHE A 7 17.27 -35.31 -1.35
CA PHE A 7 15.98 -36.02 -1.60
C PHE A 7 15.03 -36.14 -0.39
N PHE A 8 13.70 -36.02 -0.53
CA PHE A 8 12.85 -36.72 -1.50
C PHE A 8 11.66 -35.91 -2.02
N ILE A 9 11.40 -36.09 -3.32
CA ILE A 9 10.12 -35.83 -3.96
C ILE A 9 9.21 -36.99 -3.57
N THR A 10 8.33 -36.80 -2.58
CA THR A 10 7.20 -37.70 -2.36
C THR A 10 5.90 -36.93 -2.43
N SER A 11 5.13 -37.24 -3.47
CA SER A 11 3.68 -37.28 -3.42
C SER A 11 2.97 -35.95 -3.17
N GLY A 12 2.90 -35.11 -4.20
CA GLY A 12 1.67 -34.40 -4.62
C GLY A 12 0.76 -33.78 -3.55
N ARG A 13 1.30 -33.34 -2.42
CA ARG A 13 0.55 -32.76 -1.32
C ARG A 13 1.24 -31.45 -0.97
N PHE A 14 0.53 -30.34 -1.17
CA PHE A 14 0.92 -29.06 -0.61
C PHE A 14 0.92 -29.19 0.92
N ILE A 15 2.05 -29.60 1.48
CA ILE A 15 2.27 -29.54 2.92
C ILE A 15 2.43 -28.05 3.22
N LYS A 16 1.49 -27.46 3.97
CA LYS A 16 1.70 -26.15 4.57
C LYS A 16 2.85 -26.28 5.55
N GLN A 17 4.05 -25.97 5.10
CA GLN A 17 5.19 -25.81 5.97
C GLN A 17 4.96 -24.51 6.74
N LYS A 18 4.51 -24.63 8.00
CA LYS A 18 4.42 -23.49 8.92
C LYS A 18 5.84 -23.16 9.38
N CYS A 19 6.34 -21.96 9.05
CA CYS A 19 7.48 -21.40 9.76
C CYS A 19 7.09 -21.22 11.22
N VAL A 20 7.83 -21.86 12.13
CA VAL A 20 7.50 -21.92 13.56
C VAL A 20 7.76 -20.59 14.30
N SER A 21 8.39 -19.61 13.63
CA SER A 21 8.91 -18.38 14.24
C SER A 21 8.00 -17.14 14.13
N SER A 22 6.89 -17.20 13.39
CA SER A 22 5.99 -16.05 13.22
C SER A 22 4.56 -16.39 13.60
N GLN A 23 4.02 -15.65 14.57
CA GLN A 23 2.62 -15.76 15.05
C GLN A 23 1.61 -15.19 14.03
N TYR A 24 2.05 -14.89 12.81
CA TYR A 24 1.23 -14.26 11.78
C TYR A 24 0.30 -15.28 11.10
N GLU A 25 -0.99 -15.17 11.37
CA GLU A 25 -2.03 -15.83 10.58
C GLU A 25 -2.46 -14.92 9.41
N PRO A 26 -2.17 -15.29 8.15
CA PRO A 26 -2.54 -14.46 7.01
C PRO A 26 -4.06 -14.43 6.85
N LYS A 27 -4.67 -13.27 7.07
CA LYS A 27 -6.10 -13.04 6.83
C LYS A 27 -6.35 -12.94 5.32
N ARG A 28 -6.99 -13.98 4.76
CA ARG A 28 -7.43 -14.14 3.35
C ARG A 28 -6.30 -14.02 2.31
N ILE A 29 -6.38 -14.82 1.25
CA ILE A 29 -5.41 -14.75 0.16
C ILE A 29 -5.68 -13.45 -0.62
N PRO A 30 -4.68 -12.56 -0.78
CA PRO A 30 -4.89 -11.31 -1.49
C PRO A 30 -5.04 -11.54 -3.00
N SER A 31 -5.58 -10.54 -3.70
CA SER A 31 -5.87 -10.61 -5.13
C SER A 31 -4.62 -10.98 -5.94
N ARG A 32 -4.84 -11.57 -7.13
CA ARG A 32 -3.75 -11.98 -8.01
C ARG A 32 -2.84 -10.79 -8.39
N THR A 33 -3.44 -9.64 -8.71
CA THR A 33 -2.74 -8.41 -9.05
C THR A 33 -1.86 -7.91 -7.90
N TRP A 34 -2.39 -7.90 -6.67
CA TRP A 34 -1.60 -7.54 -5.49
C TRP A 34 -0.39 -8.45 -5.30
N ARG A 35 -0.59 -9.77 -5.43
CA ARG A 35 0.51 -10.73 -5.30
C ARG A 35 1.59 -10.53 -6.36
N GLU A 36 1.20 -10.22 -7.60
CA GLU A 36 2.14 -9.94 -8.69
C GLU A 36 2.92 -8.64 -8.45
N CYS A 37 2.29 -7.58 -7.94
CA CYS A 37 2.98 -6.35 -7.54
C CYS A 37 3.98 -6.59 -6.43
N ILE A 38 3.56 -7.29 -5.38
CA ILE A 38 4.42 -7.64 -4.25
C ILE A 38 5.60 -8.48 -4.74
N LYS A 39 5.38 -9.47 -5.61
CA LYS A 39 6.45 -10.29 -6.18
C LYS A 39 7.53 -9.44 -6.87
N LYS A 40 7.14 -8.45 -7.68
CA LYS A 40 8.09 -7.53 -8.35
C LYS A 40 8.92 -6.70 -7.37
N ILE A 41 8.34 -6.31 -6.24
CA ILE A 41 9.05 -5.55 -5.19
C ILE A 41 10.07 -6.45 -4.48
N TRP A 42 9.72 -7.70 -4.18
CA TRP A 42 10.60 -8.66 -3.51
C TRP A 42 11.60 -9.35 -4.44
N GLU A 43 11.47 -9.21 -5.76
CA GLU A 43 12.42 -9.75 -6.72
C GLU A 43 13.79 -9.04 -6.67
N VAL A 44 13.85 -7.84 -6.09
CA VAL A 44 15.08 -7.06 -5.91
C VAL A 44 15.44 -7.01 -4.43
N ASP A 45 16.65 -7.45 -4.08
CA ASP A 45 17.15 -7.31 -2.71
C ASP A 45 17.52 -5.83 -2.45
N PRO A 46 16.81 -5.12 -1.55
CA PRO A 46 17.12 -3.73 -1.24
C PRO A 46 18.48 -3.56 -0.53
N LEU A 47 19.11 -4.65 -0.05
CA LEU A 47 20.42 -4.65 0.56
C LEU A 47 21.56 -4.97 -0.41
N GLU A 48 21.27 -5.12 -1.71
CA GLU A 48 22.30 -5.26 -2.73
C GLU A 48 22.45 -3.94 -3.51
N CYS A 49 23.69 -3.46 -3.66
CA CYS A 49 23.93 -2.28 -4.47
C CYS A 49 23.71 -2.60 -5.96
N PRO A 50 22.81 -1.90 -6.68
CA PRO A 50 22.51 -2.21 -8.08
C PRO A 50 23.67 -1.91 -9.05
N ASN A 51 24.70 -1.17 -8.61
CA ASN A 51 25.84 -0.80 -9.45
C ASN A 51 27.05 -1.71 -9.26
N CYS A 52 27.27 -2.26 -8.05
CA CYS A 52 28.46 -3.06 -7.73
C CYS A 52 28.19 -4.42 -7.07
N GLY A 53 26.94 -4.76 -6.73
CA GLY A 53 26.57 -6.01 -6.07
C GLY A 53 27.05 -6.13 -4.61
N GLY A 54 27.52 -5.03 -4.01
CA GLY A 54 27.98 -5.01 -2.62
C GLY A 54 26.83 -5.04 -1.62
N GLU A 55 27.07 -5.62 -0.44
CA GLU A 55 26.12 -5.67 0.67
C GLU A 55 25.96 -4.29 1.33
N MET A 56 24.73 -3.81 1.40
CA MET A 56 24.32 -2.57 2.06
C MET A 56 23.73 -2.88 3.44
N ARG A 57 23.80 -1.90 4.36
CA ARG A 57 23.29 -2.03 5.73
C ARG A 57 22.37 -0.87 6.05
N ILE A 58 21.27 -1.16 6.75
CA ILE A 58 20.38 -0.13 7.27
C ILE A 58 21.07 0.57 8.44
N ILE A 59 21.30 1.88 8.33
CA ILE A 59 22.00 2.66 9.36
C ILE A 59 21.01 3.26 10.36
N SER A 60 19.86 3.74 9.88
CA SER A 60 18.82 4.35 10.73
C SER A 60 17.47 4.39 10.01
N PHE A 61 16.40 4.58 10.79
CA PHE A 61 15.07 4.90 10.28
C PHE A 61 14.77 6.37 10.57
N ILE A 62 14.39 7.12 9.55
CA ILE A 62 14.06 8.55 9.66
C ILE A 62 12.54 8.68 9.57
N THR A 63 11.89 9.10 10.65
CA THR A 63 10.42 9.24 10.72
C THR A 63 9.96 10.69 10.82
N GLU A 64 10.87 11.62 11.09
CA GLU A 64 10.53 13.03 11.26
C GLU A 64 10.33 13.71 9.90
N ALA A 65 9.14 14.26 9.67
CA ALA A 65 8.77 14.88 8.40
C ALA A 65 9.67 16.06 8.01
N SER A 66 10.13 16.85 8.99
CA SER A 66 11.02 18.00 8.76
C SER A 66 12.37 17.56 8.16
N VAL A 67 12.93 16.46 8.67
CA VAL A 67 14.21 15.88 8.24
C VAL A 67 14.06 15.23 6.87
N ILE A 68 12.97 14.48 6.67
CA ILE A 68 12.64 13.88 5.37
C ILE A 68 12.56 14.97 4.30
N ARG A 69 11.87 16.08 4.58
CA ARG A 69 11.76 17.21 3.66
C ARG A 69 13.14 17.80 3.33
N GLN A 70 13.96 18.08 4.34
CA GLN A 70 15.31 18.64 4.11
C GLN A 70 16.18 17.73 3.24
N ILE A 71 16.14 16.41 3.46
CA ILE A 71 16.88 15.43 2.65
C ILE A 71 16.38 15.45 1.20
N LEU A 72 15.06 15.43 1.00
CA LEU A 72 14.47 15.41 -0.34
C LEU A 72 14.72 16.72 -1.11
N GLU A 73 14.66 17.87 -0.44
CA GLU A 73 15.02 19.17 -1.02
C GLU A 73 16.49 19.20 -1.42
N HIS A 74 17.40 18.69 -0.59
CA HIS A 74 18.83 18.61 -0.90
C HIS A 74 19.11 17.72 -2.13
N LEU A 75 18.34 16.65 -2.31
CA LEU A 75 18.46 15.75 -3.46
C LEU A 75 17.71 16.26 -4.70
N ASN A 76 17.03 17.41 -4.64
CA ASN A 76 16.11 17.91 -5.67
C ASN A 76 15.00 16.90 -6.04
N LEU A 77 14.60 16.06 -5.10
CA LEU A 77 13.53 15.05 -5.25
C LEU A 77 12.20 15.50 -4.63
N TRP A 78 12.17 16.70 -4.05
CA TRP A 78 10.94 17.27 -3.52
C TRP A 78 10.03 17.72 -4.65
N GLU A 79 9.12 16.84 -5.07
CA GLU A 79 8.01 17.20 -5.95
C GLU A 79 6.82 17.62 -5.08
N GLU A 80 6.41 18.89 -5.18
CA GLU A 80 5.13 19.34 -4.66
C GLU A 80 4.03 18.70 -5.52
N LYS A 81 3.70 17.46 -5.18
CA LYS A 81 2.70 16.69 -5.91
C LYS A 81 1.35 17.35 -5.65
N LEU A 82 0.90 18.17 -6.59
CA LEU A 82 -0.49 18.57 -6.67
C LEU A 82 -1.31 17.28 -6.56
N SER A 83 -2.23 17.26 -5.60
CA SER A 83 -3.21 16.19 -5.44
C SER A 83 -3.70 15.84 -6.83
N ARG A 84 -3.59 14.57 -7.26
CA ARG A 84 -4.20 14.19 -8.52
C ARG A 84 -5.66 14.54 -8.40
N ASP A 85 -6.13 15.44 -9.24
CA ASP A 85 -7.55 15.69 -9.34
C ASP A 85 -8.24 14.34 -9.57
N PRO A 86 -9.39 14.10 -8.91
CA PRO A 86 -10.21 12.95 -9.24
C PRO A 86 -10.34 12.87 -10.76
N PRO A 87 -10.30 11.67 -11.36
CA PRO A 87 -10.57 11.56 -12.79
C PRO A 87 -11.87 12.29 -13.07
N GLU A 88 -11.85 13.14 -14.10
CA GLU A 88 -13.04 13.81 -14.60
C GLU A 88 -13.98 12.70 -15.08
N TRP A 89 -14.82 12.23 -14.18
CA TRP A 89 -15.94 11.41 -14.55
C TRP A 89 -16.76 12.34 -15.43
N GLU A 90 -16.78 12.05 -16.74
CA GLU A 90 -17.63 12.76 -17.69
C GLU A 90 -19.04 12.68 -17.12
N LEU A 91 -19.42 13.79 -16.49
CA LEU A 91 -20.76 14.13 -16.06
C LEU A 91 -21.59 14.24 -17.34
N SER A 92 -21.89 13.11 -17.96
CA SER A 92 -23.07 12.96 -18.79
C SER A 92 -24.28 13.05 -17.86
N TYR A 93 -24.49 14.25 -17.32
CA TYR A 93 -25.75 14.69 -16.77
C TYR A 93 -26.67 14.86 -17.98
N GLU A 94 -27.08 13.74 -18.59
CA GLU A 94 -28.39 13.77 -19.21
C GLU A 94 -29.34 14.14 -18.09
N ASP A 95 -30.03 15.25 -18.30
CA ASP A 95 -31.05 15.85 -17.45
C ASP A 95 -32.18 14.84 -17.16
N SER A 96 -31.88 13.83 -16.35
CA SER A 96 -32.85 12.93 -15.76
C SER A 96 -33.08 13.39 -14.32
N GLY A 97 -33.46 14.66 -14.16
CA GLY A 97 -34.11 15.22 -12.97
C GLY A 97 -33.80 14.56 -11.63
N ILE A 98 -32.52 14.43 -11.26
CA ILE A 98 -32.14 13.99 -9.93
C ILE A 98 -32.37 15.19 -9.00
N VAL A 99 -33.53 15.23 -8.36
CA VAL A 99 -33.76 16.08 -7.19
C VAL A 99 -32.87 15.53 -6.09
N GLN A 100 -31.86 16.30 -5.68
CA GLN A 100 -31.16 16.01 -4.43
C GLN A 100 -32.13 16.32 -3.29
N GLU A 101 -32.90 15.31 -2.90
CA GLU A 101 -33.61 15.32 -1.62
C GLU A 101 -32.55 15.38 -0.51
N PRO A 102 -32.67 16.30 0.45
CA PRO A 102 -31.86 16.26 1.67
C PRO A 102 -31.95 14.87 2.29
N PHE A 103 -30.83 14.35 2.79
CA PHE A 103 -30.86 13.10 3.54
C PHE A 103 -31.74 13.32 4.78
N ASP A 104 -32.93 12.72 4.81
CA ASP A 104 -33.78 12.72 6.00
C ASP A 104 -33.14 11.79 7.03
N ASP A 105 -32.21 12.36 7.79
CA ASP A 105 -31.49 11.70 8.86
C ASP A 105 -32.29 11.67 10.17
N GLY A 106 -33.57 12.09 10.14
CA GLY A 106 -34.48 12.04 11.27
C GLY A 106 -34.10 12.97 12.42
N TRP A 107 -33.18 13.91 12.18
CA TRP A 107 -32.83 14.94 13.15
C TRP A 107 -33.75 16.14 12.95
N GLU A 108 -34.48 16.50 14.01
CA GLU A 108 -35.26 17.72 14.05
C GLU A 108 -34.28 18.91 14.09
N TYR A 109 -33.87 19.40 12.92
CA TYR A 109 -33.13 20.64 12.81
C TYR A 109 -34.00 21.74 13.38
N SER A 110 -33.79 22.08 14.66
CA SER A 110 -34.53 23.12 15.33
C SER A 110 -34.35 24.42 14.55
N THR A 111 -35.36 24.78 13.77
CA THR A 111 -35.42 26.03 12.99
C THR A 111 -35.76 27.16 13.95
N THR A 112 -34.85 27.45 14.88
CA THR A 112 -35.02 28.57 15.81
C THR A 112 -33.77 29.44 15.87
N PHE A 113 -33.07 29.59 14.75
CA PHE A 113 -32.02 30.59 14.63
C PHE A 113 -31.93 31.20 13.22
N TYR A 114 -33.06 31.42 12.56
CA TYR A 114 -33.22 32.49 11.57
C TYR A 114 -34.71 32.84 11.49
N SER A 115 -35.17 33.59 12.48
CA SER A 115 -36.38 34.38 12.39
C SER A 115 -36.03 35.77 12.90
N ILE A 116 -36.09 36.71 11.97
CA ILE A 116 -36.00 38.16 12.14
C ILE A 116 -37.05 38.64 13.13
#